data_AF-A0A2D8DL16-F1
#
_entry.id   AF-A0A2D8DL16-F1
#
_cell.length_a   1.000
_cell.length_b   1.000
_cell.length_c   1.000
_cell.angle_alpha   90.00
_cell.angle_beta   90.00
_cell.angle_gamma   90.00
#
_symmetry.space_group_name_H-M   'P 1'
#
loop_
_entity.id
_entity.type
_entity.pdbx_description
1 polymer ?
#
loop_
_entity_poly.entity_id
_entity_poly.type
_entity_poly.pdbx_seq_one_letter_code
_entity_poly.pdbx_strand_id
1 'polypeptide(L)' 'MPSIKIKDTEYFDVGLRKFKRACEKAGIVPEIRKREFYEKPTEMRKRKMAAAKKRAHKSNRKFSFSRQRSYR' A
#
# COMPACT_ATOMS: atom_id res chain seq x y z
N MET A 1 -5.81 2.38 -14.58
CA MET A 1 -5.58 3.76 -14.07
C MET A 1 -6.77 4.14 -13.19
N PRO A 2 -6.61 4.68 -11.97
CA PRO A 2 -7.72 5.05 -11.10
C PRO A 2 -8.48 6.25 -11.66
N SER A 3 -9.80 6.18 -11.69
CA SER A 3 -10.69 7.27 -12.07
C SER A 3 -11.57 7.66 -10.88
N ILE A 4 -11.66 8.96 -10.58
CA ILE A 4 -12.52 9.49 -9.52
C ILE A 4 -13.43 10.54 -10.13
N LYS A 5 -14.74 10.35 -9.93
CA LYS A 5 -15.77 11.35 -10.27
C LYS A 5 -16.07 12.13 -9.01
N ILE A 6 -15.79 13.43 -9.03
CA ILE A 6 -16.13 14.35 -7.94
C ILE A 6 -17.58 14.79 -8.15
N LYS A 7 -18.39 14.78 -7.09
CA LYS A 7 -19.75 15.34 -7.10
C LYS A 7 -19.69 16.79 -6.66
N ASP A 8 -20.62 17.63 -7.13
CA ASP A 8 -20.63 19.08 -6.83
C ASP A 8 -20.82 19.41 -5.34
N THR A 9 -21.31 18.44 -4.55
CA THR A 9 -21.43 18.54 -3.10
C THR A 9 -20.11 18.36 -2.33
N GLU A 10 -19.02 17.95 -3.00
CA GLU A 10 -17.72 17.75 -2.36
C GLU A 10 -16.72 18.85 -2.74
N TYR A 11 -15.97 19.34 -1.75
CA TYR A 11 -14.84 20.24 -2.00
C TYR A 11 -13.74 19.54 -2.82
N PHE A 12 -13.16 20.26 -3.77
CA PHE A 12 -12.12 19.77 -4.69
C PHE A 12 -10.94 19.08 -3.97
N ASP A 13 -10.48 19.64 -2.86
CA ASP A 13 -9.36 19.10 -2.07
C ASP A 13 -9.63 17.68 -1.53
N VAL A 14 -10.89 17.39 -1.22
CA VAL A 14 -11.32 16.05 -0.78
C VAL A 14 -11.22 15.07 -1.95
N GLY A 15 -11.62 15.49 -3.15
CA GLY A 15 -11.46 14.72 -4.39
C GLY A 15 -9.99 14.43 -4.71
N LEU A 16 -9.12 15.44 -4.61
CA LEU A 16 -7.68 15.29 -4.84
C LEU A 16 -7.05 14.31 -3.85
N ARG A 17 -7.43 14.38 -2.56
CA ARG A 17 -6.95 13.45 -1.54
C ARG A 17 -7.41 12.02 -1.81
N LYS A 18 -8.67 11.82 -2.24
CA LYS A 18 -9.18 10.51 -2.66
C LYS A 18 -8.38 9.98 -3.87
N PHE A 19 -8.02 10.84 -4.81
CA PHE A 19 -7.25 10.47 -6.00
C PHE A 19 -5.83 10.02 -5.64
N LYS A 20 -5.12 10.79 -4.82
CA LYS A 20 -3.80 10.40 -4.30
C LYS A 20 -3.85 9.03 -3.63
N ARG A 21 -4.84 8.80 -2.75
CA ARG A 21 -5.04 7.49 -2.10
C ARG A 21 -5.36 6.36 -3.09
N ALA A 22 -6.14 6.64 -4.14
CA ALA A 22 -6.45 5.65 -5.17
C ALA A 22 -5.21 5.26 -5.98
N CYS A 23 -4.36 6.23 -6.34
CA CYS A 23 -3.07 6.00 -7.00
C CYS A 23 -2.10 5.20 -6.12
N GLU A 24 -2.05 5.51 -4.81
CA GLU A 24 -1.26 4.76 -3.83
C GLU A 24 -1.77 3.33 -3.66
N LYS A 25 -3.09 3.13 -3.56
CA LYS A 25 -3.73 1.82 -3.44
C LYS A 25 -3.49 0.96 -4.68
N ALA A 26 -3.58 1.56 -5.87
CA ALA A 26 -3.28 0.91 -7.14
C ALA A 26 -1.78 0.57 -7.28
N GLY A 27 -0.90 1.18 -6.48
CA GLY A 27 0.52 0.88 -6.50
C GLY A 27 1.25 1.40 -7.74
N ILE A 28 0.77 2.49 -8.35
CA ILE A 28 1.34 3.04 -9.59
C ILE A 28 2.77 3.56 -9.39
N VAL A 29 3.01 4.33 -8.31
CA VAL A 29 4.34 4.85 -7.99
C VAL A 29 5.38 3.74 -7.79
N PRO A 30 5.12 2.68 -6.98
CA PRO A 30 6.05 1.57 -6.88
C PRO A 30 6.06 0.67 -8.13
N GLU A 31 5.16 0.83 -9.10
CA GLU A 31 5.25 0.13 -10.39
C GLU A 31 6.20 0.85 -11.34
N ILE A 32 6.12 2.18 -11.42
CA ILE A 32 7.04 3.03 -12.20
C ILE A 32 8.48 2.78 -11.76
N ARG A 33 8.76 2.86 -10.45
CA ARG A 33 10.10 2.62 -9.89
C ARG A 33 10.68 1.24 -10.18
N LYS A 34 9.83 0.25 -10.45
CA LYS A 34 10.27 -1.11 -10.81
C LYS A 34 10.57 -1.27 -12.29
N ARG A 35 10.03 -0.37 -13.12
CA ARG A 35 10.18 -0.35 -14.57
C ARG A 35 11.29 0.59 -15.04
N GLU A 36 11.76 1.50 -14.18
CA GLU A 36 12.86 2.43 -14.46
C GLU A 36 14.16 1.71 -14.90
N PHE A 37 14.40 0.50 -14.41
CA PHE A 37 15.57 -0.30 -14.78
C PHE A 37 15.21 -1.77 -14.93
N TYR A 38 16.00 -2.50 -15.72
CA TYR A 38 15.88 -3.95 -15.81
C TYR A 38 16.30 -4.57 -14.48
N GLU A 39 15.39 -5.32 -13.87
CA GLU A 39 15.66 -6.10 -12.68
C GLU A 39 15.83 -7.56 -13.09
N LYS A 40 16.95 -8.17 -12.68
CA LYS A 40 17.21 -9.59 -12.98
C LYS A 40 16.09 -10.46 -12.37
N PRO A 41 15.67 -11.57 -13.02
CA PRO A 41 14.59 -12.41 -12.52
C PRO A 41 14.78 -12.89 -11.07
N THR A 42 16.03 -13.12 -10.65
CA THR A 42 16.39 -13.49 -9.28
C THR A 42 16.11 -12.39 -8.27
N GLU A 43 16.40 -11.14 -8.61
CA GLU A 43 16.17 -9.98 -7.74
C GLU A 43 14.68 -9.69 -7.63
N MET A 44 13.94 -9.83 -8.74
CA MET A 44 12.49 -9.72 -8.74
C MET A 44 11.84 -10.72 -7.78
N ARG A 45 12.30 -11.97 -7.76
CA ARG A 45 11.85 -13.00 -6.80
C ARG A 45 12.17 -12.61 -5.36
N LYS A 46 13.41 -12.17 -5.09
CA LYS A 46 13.84 -11.70 -3.76
C LYS A 46 12.97 -10.53 -3.27
N ARG A 47 12.71 -9.54 -4.12
CA ARG A 47 11.88 -8.37 -3.82
C ARG A 47 10.44 -8.76 -3.50
N LYS A 48 9.84 -9.66 -4.29
CA LYS A 48 8.48 -10.17 -4.06
C LYS A 48 8.37 -10.89 -2.72
N MET A 49 9.34 -11.75 -2.39
CA MET A 49 9.37 -12.46 -1.10
C MET A 49 9.51 -11.49 0.09
N ALA A 50 10.41 -10.51 -0.01
CA ALA A 50 10.57 -9.49 1.04
C ALA A 50 9.29 -8.67 1.24
N ALA A 51 8.60 -8.28 0.16
CA ALA A 51 7.33 -7.57 0.23
C ALA A 51 6.22 -8.41 0.88
N ALA A 52 6.14 -9.71 0.57
CA ALA A 52 5.19 -10.63 1.19
C ALA A 52 5.44 -10.79 2.69
N LYS A 53 6.70 -11.01 3.10
CA LYS A 53 7.09 -11.08 4.52
C LYS A 53 6.72 -9.80 5.27
N LYS A 54 7.04 -8.62 4.72
CA LYS A 54 6.67 -7.32 5.32
C LYS A 54 5.15 -7.16 5.49
N ARG A 55 4.35 -7.59 4.51
CA ARG A 55 2.87 -7.57 4.61
C ARG A 55 2.36 -8.51 5.69
N ALA A 56 2.91 -9.73 5.77
CA ALA A 56 2.55 -10.71 6.80
C ALA A 56 2.85 -10.18 8.22
N HIS A 57 4.03 -9.62 8.45
CA HIS A 57 4.38 -9.00 9.73
C HIS A 57 3.44 -7.84 10.10
N LYS A 58 3.07 -6.99 9.13
CA LYS A 58 2.13 -5.88 9.36
C LYS A 58 0.72 -6.38 9.69
N SER A 59 0.28 -7.46 9.04
CA SER A 59 -1.00 -8.12 9.35
C SER A 59 -0.97 -8.68 10.76
N ASN A 60 0.05 -9.48 11.08
CA ASN A 60 0.17 -10.14 12.39
C ASN A 60 0.18 -9.13 13.54
N ARG A 61 0.88 -7.98 13.38
CA ARG A 61 0.86 -6.89 14.38
C ARG A 61 -0.52 -6.26 14.59
N LYS A 62 -1.38 -6.24 13.57
CA LYS A 62 -2.74 -5.72 13.69
C LYS A 62 -3.69 -6.70 14.38
N PHE A 63 -3.50 -7.99 14.12
CA PHE A 63 -4.33 -9.07 14.66
C PHE A 63 -3.80 -9.63 15.99
N SER A 64 -2.57 -9.30 16.38
CA SER A 64 -2.09 -9.54 17.74
C SER A 64 -2.87 -8.61 18.68
N PHE A 65 -3.97 -9.11 19.24
CA PHE A 65 -4.64 -8.52 20.39
C PHE A 65 -3.58 -8.13 21.42
N SER A 66 -3.73 -6.95 22.04
CA SER A 66 -2.94 -6.60 23.21
C SER A 66 -3.07 -7.76 24.19
N ARG A 67 -1.98 -8.50 24.43
CA ARG A 67 -1.94 -9.48 25.52
C ARG A 67 -2.44 -8.72 26.74
N GLN A 68 -3.59 -9.10 27.27
CA GLN A 68 -4.12 -8.51 28.49
C GLN A 68 -2.96 -8.48 29.47
N ARG A 69 -2.53 -7.28 29.87
CA ARG A 69 -1.65 -7.13 31.03
C ARG A 69 -2.48 -7.70 32.18
N SER A 70 -2.17 -8.93 32.58
CA SER A 70 -2.69 -9.49 33.81
C SER A 70 -2.15 -8.62 34.92
N TYR A 71 -2.95 -7.66 35.36
CA TYR A 71 -2.70 -6.95 36.60
C TYR A 71 -2.79 -8.00 37.71
N ARG A 72 -1.67 -8.19 38.39
CA ARG A 72 -1.57 -9.01 39.61
C ARG A 72 -1.71 -8.08 40.81
#